data_AF-A0A2R7NEJ2-F1
#
_entry.id   AF-A0A2R7NEJ2-F1
#
_cell.length_a   1.000
_cell.length_b   1.000
_cell.length_c   1.000
_cell.angle_alpha   90.00
_cell.angle_beta   90.00
_cell.angle_gamma   90.00
#
_symmetry.space_group_name_H-M   'P 1'
#
loop_
_entity.id
_entity.type
_entity.pdbx_description
1 polymer ?
#
loop_
_entity_poly.entity_id
_entity_poly.type
_entity_poly.pdbx_seq_one_letter_code
_entity_poly.pdbx_strand_id
1 'polypeptide(L)'
;KKFEITQEEFNKKFGKCFQSAFERNSLPPRNIPVILPENLEDQIFIKQLLDIGEIQPGSEDIRDYTTKMLKFLNDFTYWADYEYLLPTAIDSFYEDSMTIWKNEFKAKYRTIQNKVTVGTPIEDLEEEIKNLGWELVDYIRKQNLIIPGYLPLGIPSSNGHYYALSNKLEIGWHYDWEKRYKKE
;
A
#
# COMPACT_ATOMS: atom_id res chain seq x y z
N LYS A 1 23.84 14.47 -46.71
CA LYS A 1 24.29 15.35 -45.60
C LYS A 1 24.03 14.60 -44.30
N LYS A 2 25.05 14.38 -43.48
CA LYS A 2 24.91 13.74 -42.17
C LYS A 2 24.52 14.82 -41.16
N PHE A 3 23.43 14.63 -40.43
CA PHE A 3 23.03 15.53 -39.35
C PHE A 3 23.54 14.93 -38.04
N GLU A 4 24.41 15.66 -37.35
CA GLU A 4 24.96 15.29 -36.05
C GLU A 4 24.62 16.42 -35.07
N ILE A 5 24.13 16.05 -33.89
CA ILE A 5 23.79 16.97 -32.81
C ILE A 5 24.31 16.36 -31.51
N THR A 6 24.94 17.17 -30.68
CA THR A 6 25.35 16.72 -29.34
C THR A 6 24.14 16.66 -28.41
N GLN A 7 24.20 15.84 -27.36
CA GLN A 7 23.10 15.74 -26.38
C GLN A 7 22.79 17.09 -25.72
N GLU A 8 23.82 17.90 -25.48
CA GLU A 8 23.68 19.24 -24.90
C GLU A 8 22.95 20.20 -25.85
N GLU A 9 23.27 20.17 -27.15
CA GLU A 9 22.57 20.96 -28.17
C GLU A 9 21.13 20.48 -28.40
N PHE A 10 20.89 19.17 -28.32
CA PHE A 10 19.56 18.59 -28.38
C PHE A 10 18.71 19.08 -27.21
N ASN A 11 19.20 18.98 -25.98
CA ASN A 11 18.49 19.43 -24.78
C ASN A 11 18.26 20.95 -24.81
N LYS A 12 19.21 21.75 -25.31
CA LYS A 12 19.04 23.21 -25.44
C LYS A 12 17.98 23.59 -26.48
N LYS A 13 17.92 22.89 -27.62
CA LYS A 13 16.99 23.21 -28.71
C LYS A 13 15.59 22.63 -28.50
N PHE A 14 15.50 21.41 -27.98
CA PHE A 14 14.27 20.63 -27.93
C PHE A 14 13.83 20.29 -26.50
N GLY A 15 14.69 20.44 -25.49
CA GLY A 15 14.38 20.05 -24.11
C GLY A 15 13.12 20.71 -23.55
N LYS A 16 12.86 21.99 -23.91
CA LYS A 16 11.61 22.67 -23.55
C LYS A 16 10.36 22.04 -24.17
N CYS A 17 10.47 21.45 -25.36
CA CYS A 17 9.35 20.75 -26.02
C CYS A 17 8.99 19.44 -25.30
N PHE A 18 9.93 18.87 -24.57
CA PHE A 18 9.72 17.67 -23.76
C PHE A 18 9.40 18.01 -22.29
N GLN A 19 9.43 19.28 -21.90
CA GLN A 19 9.21 19.69 -20.52
C GLN A 19 7.81 19.31 -20.01
N SER A 20 6.78 19.40 -20.87
CA SER A 20 5.42 18.90 -20.58
C SER A 20 5.34 17.38 -20.43
N ALA A 21 6.26 16.63 -21.07
CA ALA A 21 6.39 15.18 -20.88
C ALA A 21 7.15 14.82 -19.59
N PHE A 22 7.86 15.79 -18.98
CA PHE A 22 8.56 15.64 -17.70
C PHE A 22 7.79 16.26 -16.51
N GLU A 23 6.72 17.02 -16.77
CA GLU A 23 5.81 17.50 -15.74
C GLU A 23 5.07 16.32 -15.11
N ARG A 24 5.14 16.22 -13.78
CA ARG A 24 4.42 15.18 -13.05
C ARG A 24 2.93 15.39 -13.25
N ASN A 25 2.29 14.42 -13.90
CA ASN A 25 0.86 14.41 -14.11
C ASN A 25 0.20 13.42 -13.14
N SER A 26 -1.11 13.59 -12.92
CA SER A 26 -1.91 12.55 -12.30
C SER A 26 -2.12 11.41 -13.30
N LEU A 27 -2.12 10.18 -12.80
CA LEU A 27 -2.59 9.05 -13.59
C LEU A 27 -4.09 9.21 -13.88
N PRO A 28 -4.56 8.77 -15.06
CA PRO A 28 -5.96 8.95 -15.45
C PRO A 28 -6.87 8.20 -14.45
N PRO A 29 -7.85 8.87 -13.83
CA PRO A 29 -8.80 8.21 -12.95
C PRO A 29 -9.74 7.34 -13.77
N ARG A 30 -10.14 6.19 -13.23
CA ARG A 30 -11.10 5.32 -13.91
C ARG A 30 -12.30 5.10 -12.99
N ASN A 31 -13.46 5.52 -13.47
CA ASN A 31 -14.72 5.38 -12.72
C ASN A 31 -15.32 3.98 -12.94
N ILE A 32 -14.58 2.88 -12.71
CA ILE A 32 -15.22 1.55 -12.75
C ILE A 32 -16.21 1.47 -11.59
N PRO A 33 -17.42 0.96 -11.84
CA PRO A 33 -18.23 0.41 -10.77
C PRO A 33 -17.44 -0.63 -9.97
N VAL A 34 -17.33 -0.43 -8.66
CA VAL A 34 -16.77 -1.43 -7.76
C VAL A 34 -17.83 -2.50 -7.52
N ILE A 35 -17.49 -3.75 -7.83
CA ILE A 35 -18.32 -4.91 -7.50
C ILE A 35 -17.84 -5.44 -6.16
N LEU A 36 -18.67 -5.28 -5.13
CA LEU A 36 -18.36 -5.78 -3.80
C LEU A 36 -18.59 -7.29 -3.73
N PRO A 37 -17.74 -8.06 -3.03
CA PRO A 37 -18.00 -9.47 -2.77
C PRO A 37 -19.21 -9.63 -1.84
N GLU A 38 -19.87 -10.79 -1.89
CA GLU A 38 -21.05 -11.09 -1.06
C GLU A 38 -20.71 -11.06 0.43
N ASN A 39 -19.61 -11.70 0.82
CA ASN A 39 -19.11 -11.72 2.20
C ASN A 39 -17.89 -10.82 2.34
N LEU A 40 -18.10 -9.59 2.79
CA LEU A 40 -17.01 -8.63 2.95
C LEU A 40 -16.03 -9.06 4.06
N GLU A 41 -16.54 -9.65 5.13
CA GLU A 41 -15.75 -10.12 6.28
C GLU A 41 -14.87 -11.32 5.98
N ASP A 42 -15.09 -12.00 4.86
CA ASP A 42 -14.27 -13.14 4.46
C ASP A 42 -12.90 -12.75 3.91
N GLN A 43 -12.74 -11.49 3.52
CA GLN A 43 -11.49 -10.95 3.00
C GLN A 43 -10.40 -10.97 4.08
N ILE A 44 -9.20 -11.41 3.72
CA ILE A 44 -8.10 -11.64 4.65
C ILE A 44 -7.73 -10.35 5.39
N PHE A 45 -7.64 -9.23 4.69
CA PHE A 45 -7.29 -7.96 5.35
C PHE A 45 -8.36 -7.53 6.36
N ILE A 46 -9.65 -7.80 6.10
CA ILE A 46 -10.73 -7.51 7.05
C ILE A 46 -10.60 -8.40 8.29
N LYS A 47 -10.35 -9.70 8.11
CA LYS A 47 -10.07 -10.63 9.23
C LYS A 47 -8.92 -10.14 10.10
N GLN A 48 -7.82 -9.70 9.49
CA GLN A 48 -6.68 -9.15 10.24
C GLN A 48 -7.05 -7.88 11.04
N LEU A 49 -7.88 -6.98 10.49
CA LEU A 49 -8.31 -5.78 11.20
C LEU A 49 -9.32 -6.10 12.33
N LEU A 50 -10.20 -7.08 12.13
CA LEU A 50 -11.10 -7.59 13.17
C LEU A 50 -10.31 -8.22 14.33
N ASP A 51 -9.28 -9.00 14.03
CA ASP A 51 -8.45 -9.67 15.03
C ASP A 51 -7.77 -8.68 15.98
N ILE A 52 -7.24 -7.58 15.45
CA ILE A 52 -6.66 -6.52 16.27
C ILE A 52 -7.73 -5.63 16.92
N GLY A 53 -9.01 -5.78 16.57
CA GLY A 53 -10.10 -4.97 17.10
C GLY A 53 -10.18 -3.55 16.52
N GLU A 54 -9.51 -3.30 15.40
CA GLU A 54 -9.52 -2.01 14.69
C GLU A 54 -10.90 -1.69 14.10
N ILE A 55 -11.66 -2.73 13.77
CA ILE A 55 -13.04 -2.65 13.32
C ILE A 55 -13.86 -3.72 14.02
N GLN A 56 -15.18 -3.57 13.99
CA GLN A 56 -16.14 -4.53 14.53
C GLN A 56 -16.90 -5.24 13.40
N PRO A 57 -17.35 -6.49 13.60
CA PRO A 57 -18.24 -7.17 12.67
C PRO A 57 -19.46 -6.30 12.34
N GLY A 58 -19.85 -6.27 11.07
CA GLY A 58 -20.96 -5.44 10.57
C GLY A 58 -20.68 -3.93 10.53
N SER A 59 -19.46 -3.46 10.82
CA SER A 59 -19.11 -2.04 10.67
C SER A 59 -19.26 -1.55 9.23
N GLU A 60 -19.77 -0.33 9.05
CA GLU A 60 -19.83 0.34 7.75
C GLU A 60 -18.43 0.54 7.13
N ASP A 61 -17.40 0.63 7.96
CA ASP A 61 -15.99 0.76 7.55
C ASP A 61 -15.54 -0.41 6.68
N ILE A 62 -16.10 -1.62 6.89
CA ILE A 62 -15.76 -2.81 6.11
C ILE A 62 -16.03 -2.56 4.63
N ARG A 63 -17.19 -1.95 4.31
CA ARG A 63 -17.60 -1.63 2.95
C ARG A 63 -16.70 -0.56 2.35
N ASP A 64 -16.38 0.46 3.12
CA ASP A 64 -15.52 1.57 2.70
C ASP A 64 -14.08 1.08 2.42
N TYR A 65 -13.48 0.30 3.32
CA TYR A 65 -12.13 -0.22 3.14
C TYR A 65 -12.04 -1.21 1.97
N THR A 66 -13.04 -2.08 1.82
CA THR A 66 -13.16 -2.96 0.64
C THR A 66 -13.26 -2.14 -0.65
N THR A 67 -14.06 -1.06 -0.63
CA THR A 67 -14.20 -0.17 -1.79
C THR A 67 -12.87 0.49 -2.15
N LYS A 68 -12.12 0.99 -1.16
CA LYS A 68 -10.79 1.59 -1.37
C LYS A 68 -9.81 0.59 -1.99
N MET A 69 -9.76 -0.64 -1.47
CA MET A 69 -8.91 -1.71 -1.99
C MET A 69 -9.25 -2.03 -3.45
N LEU A 70 -10.53 -2.28 -3.74
CA LEU A 70 -10.97 -2.65 -5.09
C LEU A 70 -10.79 -1.52 -6.11
N LYS A 71 -11.01 -0.25 -5.71
CA LYS A 71 -10.71 0.90 -6.56
C LYS A 71 -9.23 0.95 -6.92
N PHE A 72 -8.36 0.86 -5.91
CA PHE A 72 -6.92 0.85 -6.14
C PHE A 72 -6.52 -0.29 -7.09
N LEU A 73 -6.98 -1.52 -6.85
CA LEU A 73 -6.66 -2.66 -7.71
C LEU A 73 -7.11 -2.43 -9.16
N ASN A 74 -8.35 -1.96 -9.37
CA ASN A 74 -8.86 -1.72 -10.71
C ASN A 74 -8.08 -0.62 -11.45
N ASP A 75 -7.74 0.46 -10.76
CA ASP A 75 -6.97 1.57 -11.33
C ASP A 75 -5.52 1.13 -11.63
N PHE A 76 -4.87 0.45 -10.67
CA PHE A 76 -3.49 0.02 -10.80
C PHE A 76 -3.30 -1.04 -11.88
N THR A 77 -4.19 -2.03 -11.96
CA THR A 77 -4.19 -3.01 -13.06
C THR A 77 -4.36 -2.33 -14.42
N TYR A 78 -5.27 -1.36 -14.53
CA TYR A 78 -5.43 -0.60 -15.76
C TYR A 78 -4.16 0.18 -16.13
N TRP A 79 -3.52 0.85 -15.16
CA TRP A 79 -2.29 1.59 -15.45
C TRP A 79 -1.13 0.68 -15.87
N ALA A 80 -1.06 -0.53 -15.31
CA ALA A 80 -0.07 -1.53 -15.69
C ALA A 80 -0.35 -2.13 -17.08
N ASP A 81 -1.58 -2.59 -17.35
CA ASP A 81 -1.97 -3.29 -18.57
C ASP A 81 -1.89 -2.39 -19.83
N TYR A 82 -2.11 -1.09 -19.66
CA TYR A 82 -2.09 -0.10 -20.75
C TYR A 82 -0.76 0.67 -20.80
N GLU A 83 0.30 0.15 -20.17
CA GLU A 83 1.67 0.69 -20.20
C GLU A 83 1.79 2.15 -19.74
N TYR A 84 0.84 2.63 -18.91
CA TYR A 84 1.00 3.91 -18.23
C TYR A 84 2.10 3.83 -17.18
N LEU A 85 2.36 2.64 -16.62
CA LEU A 85 3.44 2.43 -15.67
C LEU A 85 4.56 1.62 -16.29
N LEU A 86 5.78 2.15 -16.17
CA LEU A 86 6.98 1.36 -16.44
C LEU A 86 7.14 0.28 -15.35
N PRO A 87 7.62 -0.93 -15.69
CA PRO A 87 7.86 -1.98 -14.69
C PRO A 87 8.73 -1.51 -13.51
N THR A 88 9.77 -0.73 -13.80
CA THR A 88 10.66 -0.16 -12.77
C THR A 88 9.96 0.82 -11.82
N ALA A 89 8.93 1.53 -12.30
CA ALA A 89 8.13 2.41 -11.45
C ALA A 89 7.17 1.61 -10.55
N ILE A 90 6.64 0.48 -11.05
CA ILE A 90 5.82 -0.46 -10.26
C ILE A 90 6.67 -1.08 -9.15
N ASP A 91 7.85 -1.60 -9.49
CA ASP A 91 8.76 -2.22 -8.53
C ASP A 91 9.18 -1.24 -7.44
N SER A 92 9.61 -0.04 -7.82
CA SER A 92 10.00 1.02 -6.87
C SER A 92 8.83 1.45 -5.98
N PHE A 93 7.62 1.60 -6.52
CA PHE A 93 6.43 1.92 -5.73
C PHE A 93 6.13 0.83 -4.69
N TYR A 94 6.23 -0.43 -5.10
CA TYR A 94 6.04 -1.57 -4.21
C TYR A 94 7.11 -1.60 -3.11
N GLU A 95 8.40 -1.50 -3.47
CA GLU A 95 9.52 -1.48 -2.53
C GLU A 95 9.42 -0.34 -1.50
N ASP A 96 9.04 0.86 -1.94
CA ASP A 96 8.86 2.02 -1.07
C ASP A 96 7.72 1.78 -0.07
N SER A 97 6.56 1.31 -0.54
CA SER A 97 5.42 1.01 0.33
C SER A 97 5.73 -0.08 1.36
N MET A 98 6.43 -1.15 0.93
CA MET A 98 6.87 -2.22 1.81
C MET A 98 7.90 -1.72 2.83
N THR A 99 8.79 -0.82 2.43
CA THR A 99 9.80 -0.22 3.31
C THR A 99 9.15 0.64 4.39
N ILE A 100 8.16 1.46 4.02
CA ILE A 100 7.37 2.26 4.96
C ILE A 100 6.72 1.36 6.01
N TRP A 101 5.99 0.32 5.57
CA TRP A 101 5.33 -0.60 6.50
C TRP A 101 6.34 -1.37 7.37
N LYS A 102 7.40 -1.95 6.79
CA LYS A 102 8.42 -2.71 7.55
C LYS A 102 9.08 -1.87 8.63
N ASN A 103 9.43 -0.62 8.30
CA ASN A 103 10.08 0.28 9.24
C ASN A 103 9.16 0.61 10.42
N GLU A 104 7.90 0.95 10.14
CA GLU A 104 6.94 1.27 11.19
C GLU A 104 6.58 0.04 12.03
N PHE A 105 6.33 -1.11 11.38
CA PHE A 105 6.05 -2.38 12.07
C PHE A 105 7.17 -2.72 13.06
N LYS A 106 8.43 -2.64 12.61
CA LYS A 106 9.60 -2.88 13.46
C LYS A 106 9.74 -1.84 14.57
N ALA A 107 9.36 -0.59 14.32
CA ALA A 107 9.39 0.46 15.33
C ALA A 107 8.36 0.19 16.44
N LYS A 108 7.10 -0.11 16.06
CA LYS A 108 5.99 -0.38 16.98
C LYS A 108 6.23 -1.64 17.81
N TYR A 109 6.60 -2.74 17.17
CA TYR A 109 6.70 -4.04 17.84
C TYR A 109 8.05 -4.35 18.46
N ARG A 110 9.00 -3.40 18.50
CA ARG A 110 10.33 -3.61 19.09
C ARG A 110 10.26 -4.08 20.54
N THR A 111 9.35 -3.49 21.34
CA THR A 111 9.17 -3.83 22.76
C THR A 111 8.58 -5.23 22.91
N ILE A 112 7.57 -5.56 22.12
CA ILE A 112 6.97 -6.91 22.06
C ILE A 112 8.03 -7.95 21.71
N GLN A 113 8.82 -7.71 20.66
CA GLN A 113 9.89 -8.60 20.25
C GLN A 113 10.89 -8.87 21.39
N ASN A 114 11.28 -7.83 22.14
CA ASN A 114 12.18 -7.98 23.29
C ASN A 114 11.55 -8.84 24.40
N LYS A 115 10.26 -8.61 24.74
CA LYS A 115 9.53 -9.38 25.77
C LYS A 115 9.39 -10.85 25.38
N VAL A 116 9.07 -11.13 24.13
CA VAL A 116 8.98 -12.50 23.59
C VAL A 116 10.35 -13.18 23.62
N THR A 117 11.42 -12.46 23.26
CA THR A 117 12.79 -13.01 23.26
C THR A 117 13.25 -13.44 24.64
N VAL A 118 12.83 -12.75 25.70
CA VAL A 118 13.13 -13.12 27.10
C VAL A 118 12.15 -14.14 27.69
N GLY A 119 11.24 -14.68 26.87
CA GLY A 119 10.35 -15.78 27.25
C GLY A 119 8.94 -15.40 27.68
N THR A 120 8.50 -14.15 27.45
CA THR A 120 7.10 -13.77 27.71
C THR A 120 6.20 -14.40 26.63
N PRO A 121 5.17 -15.17 27.00
CA PRO A 121 4.18 -15.69 26.04
C PRO A 121 3.52 -14.56 25.24
N ILE A 122 3.19 -14.81 23.97
CA ILE A 122 2.53 -13.80 23.12
C ILE A 122 1.12 -13.50 23.64
N GLU A 123 0.46 -14.51 24.19
CA GLU A 123 -0.89 -14.44 24.74
C GLU A 123 -0.99 -13.43 25.89
N ASP A 124 0.08 -13.33 26.71
CA ASP A 124 0.18 -12.37 27.81
C ASP A 124 0.40 -10.93 27.32
N LEU A 125 0.71 -10.74 26.04
CA LEU A 125 0.99 -9.46 25.39
C LEU A 125 -0.10 -9.02 24.41
N GLU A 126 -1.17 -9.81 24.25
CA GLU A 126 -2.17 -9.63 23.20
C GLU A 126 -2.79 -8.21 23.21
N GLU A 127 -3.17 -7.66 24.36
CA GLU A 127 -3.74 -6.31 24.44
C GLU A 127 -2.73 -5.22 24.00
N GLU A 128 -1.46 -5.35 24.38
CA GLU A 128 -0.41 -4.43 23.95
C GLU A 128 -0.18 -4.54 22.44
N ILE A 129 -0.20 -5.77 21.90
CA ILE A 129 -0.06 -6.01 20.46
C ILE A 129 -1.22 -5.38 19.69
N LYS A 130 -2.46 -5.53 20.15
CA LYS A 130 -3.62 -4.91 19.51
C LYS A 130 -3.54 -3.39 19.48
N ASN A 131 -3.19 -2.77 20.60
CA ASN A 131 -3.00 -1.32 20.68
C ASN A 131 -1.92 -0.83 19.70
N LEU A 132 -0.78 -1.52 19.63
CA LEU A 132 0.28 -1.22 18.68
C LEU A 132 -0.16 -1.45 17.22
N GLY A 133 -1.01 -2.45 16.98
CA GLY A 133 -1.66 -2.71 15.70
C GLY A 133 -2.52 -1.53 15.24
N TRP A 134 -3.33 -0.94 16.13
CA TRP A 134 -4.09 0.28 15.83
C TRP A 134 -3.18 1.43 15.44
N GLU A 135 -2.13 1.67 16.23
CA GLU A 135 -1.17 2.73 15.93
C GLU A 135 -0.46 2.54 14.59
N LEU A 136 -0.15 1.30 14.22
CA LEU A 136 0.42 0.96 12.92
C LEU A 136 -0.58 1.26 11.79
N VAL A 137 -1.84 0.82 11.93
CA VAL A 137 -2.89 1.09 10.94
C VAL A 137 -3.09 2.60 10.77
N ASP A 138 -3.18 3.36 11.87
CA ASP A 138 -3.32 4.81 11.87
C ASP A 138 -2.14 5.52 11.19
N TYR A 139 -0.92 5.03 11.41
CA TYR A 139 0.26 5.56 10.74
C TYR A 139 0.18 5.32 9.24
N ILE A 140 -0.14 4.10 8.83
CA ILE A 140 -0.20 3.69 7.42
C ILE A 140 -1.31 4.45 6.68
N ARG A 141 -2.47 4.67 7.31
CA ARG A 141 -3.58 5.43 6.72
C ARG A 141 -3.27 6.91 6.46
N LYS A 142 -2.19 7.44 7.01
CA LYS A 142 -1.72 8.82 6.78
C LYS A 142 -0.69 8.91 5.64
N GLN A 143 -0.23 7.78 5.12
CA GLN A 143 0.81 7.76 4.08
C GLN A 143 0.18 8.03 2.71
N ASN A 144 0.64 9.09 2.05
CA ASN A 144 0.24 9.42 0.69
C ASN A 144 1.33 8.93 -0.28
N LEU A 145 1.12 7.74 -0.83
CA LEU A 145 2.10 7.08 -1.68
C LEU A 145 2.25 7.79 -3.03
N ILE A 146 3.44 7.68 -3.60
CA ILE A 146 3.80 8.31 -4.87
C ILE A 146 4.37 7.22 -5.77
N ILE A 147 3.84 7.11 -6.98
CA ILE A 147 4.50 6.32 -8.03
C ILE A 147 5.55 7.21 -8.70
N PRO A 148 6.80 6.76 -8.89
CA PRO A 148 7.84 7.55 -9.52
C PRO A 148 7.39 8.16 -10.86
N GLY A 149 7.60 9.47 -11.02
CA GLY A 149 7.18 10.23 -12.20
C GLY A 149 5.76 10.83 -12.13
N TYR A 150 4.97 10.49 -11.11
CA TYR A 150 3.58 10.93 -10.99
C TYR A 150 3.33 11.80 -9.74
N LEU A 151 2.16 12.43 -9.70
CA LEU A 151 1.65 13.06 -8.49
C LEU A 151 1.24 12.01 -7.44
N PRO A 152 1.17 12.39 -6.14
CA PRO A 152 0.71 11.47 -5.10
C PRO A 152 -0.67 10.87 -5.40
N LEU A 153 -0.86 9.59 -5.05
CA LEU A 153 -2.10 8.84 -5.34
C LEU A 153 -3.32 9.37 -4.57
N GLY A 154 -3.09 10.08 -3.48
CA GLY A 154 -4.11 10.44 -2.50
C GLY A 154 -4.25 9.36 -1.43
N ILE A 155 -4.73 9.79 -0.27
CA ILE A 155 -4.91 8.92 0.91
C ILE A 155 -5.82 7.72 0.63
N PRO A 156 -6.99 7.86 -0.03
CA PRO A 156 -7.88 6.72 -0.26
C PRO A 156 -7.23 5.59 -1.08
N SER A 157 -6.54 5.93 -2.16
CA SER A 157 -5.86 4.96 -3.03
C SER A 157 -4.63 4.36 -2.36
N SER A 158 -3.89 5.16 -1.58
CA SER A 158 -2.76 4.68 -0.78
C SER A 158 -3.21 3.64 0.25
N ASN A 159 -4.33 3.89 0.94
CA ASN A 159 -4.90 2.93 1.88
C ASN A 159 -5.37 1.66 1.16
N GLY A 160 -6.00 1.82 -0.01
CA GLY A 160 -6.41 0.71 -0.87
C GLY A 160 -5.25 -0.22 -1.25
N HIS A 161 -4.08 0.35 -1.55
CA HIS A 161 -2.85 -0.43 -1.80
C HIS A 161 -2.45 -1.27 -0.60
N TYR A 162 -2.35 -0.68 0.60
CA TYR A 162 -1.98 -1.43 1.80
C TYR A 162 -3.01 -2.50 2.17
N TYR A 163 -4.30 -2.25 1.96
CA TYR A 163 -5.33 -3.29 2.13
C TYR A 163 -5.14 -4.43 1.13
N ALA A 164 -4.78 -4.13 -0.12
CA ALA A 164 -4.47 -5.15 -1.12
C ALA A 164 -3.23 -5.98 -0.73
N LEU A 165 -2.17 -5.36 -0.22
CA LEU A 165 -0.98 -6.05 0.30
C LEU A 165 -1.34 -6.98 1.47
N SER A 166 -2.14 -6.48 2.43
CA SER A 166 -2.60 -7.26 3.58
C SER A 166 -3.49 -8.42 3.16
N ASN A 167 -4.35 -8.21 2.16
CA ASN A 167 -5.23 -9.24 1.63
C ASN A 167 -4.46 -10.36 0.91
N LYS A 168 -3.31 -10.04 0.31
CA LYS A 168 -2.37 -10.99 -0.29
C LYS A 168 -1.40 -11.63 0.71
N LEU A 169 -1.49 -11.28 2.00
CA LEU A 169 -0.54 -11.70 3.04
C LEU A 169 0.91 -11.28 2.76
N GLU A 170 1.12 -10.16 2.08
CA GLU A 170 2.44 -9.55 1.91
C GLU A 170 2.81 -8.71 3.14
N ILE A 171 1.81 -8.17 3.83
CA ILE A 171 1.91 -7.48 5.11
C ILE A 171 0.82 -7.96 6.09
N GLY A 172 0.97 -7.58 7.36
CA GLY A 172 -0.10 -7.72 8.33
C GLY A 172 -0.03 -6.70 9.46
N TRP A 173 -1.04 -6.75 10.34
CA TRP A 173 -1.24 -5.72 11.36
C TRP A 173 -0.88 -6.19 12.77
N HIS A 174 -1.12 -7.46 13.08
CA HIS A 174 -0.75 -8.09 14.36
C HIS A 174 0.74 -8.47 14.39
N TYR A 175 1.39 -8.51 15.55
CA TYR A 175 2.82 -8.86 15.67
C TYR A 175 3.18 -10.21 15.03
N ASP A 176 2.37 -11.24 15.26
CA ASP A 176 2.58 -12.60 14.75
C ASP A 176 1.67 -12.96 13.56
N TRP A 177 1.22 -11.95 12.80
CA TRP A 177 0.27 -12.12 11.68
C TRP A 177 0.67 -13.24 10.71
N GLU A 178 1.97 -13.43 10.45
CA GLU A 178 2.45 -14.50 9.58
C GLU A 178 2.05 -15.88 10.11
N LYS A 179 2.23 -16.14 11.42
CA LYS A 179 1.85 -17.41 12.04
C LYS A 179 0.35 -17.64 12.01
N ARG A 180 -0.44 -16.57 12.13
CA ARG A 180 -1.91 -16.64 12.13
C ARG A 180 -2.48 -16.96 10.76
N TYR A 181 -1.87 -16.44 9.70
CA TYR A 181 -2.48 -16.42 8.37
C TYR A 181 -1.69 -17.13 7.26
N LYS A 182 -0.36 -17.14 7.33
CA LYS A 182 0.48 -17.93 6.41
C LYS A 182 0.62 -19.33 7.00
N LYS A 183 -0.37 -20.20 6.74
CA LYS A 183 -0.21 -21.63 6.99
C LYS A 183 0.86 -22.19 6.06
N GLU A 184 1.80 -22.96 6.60
CA GLU A 184 2.78 -23.75 5.83
C GLU A 184 2.10 -24.78 4.92
#